data_AF-A0A3G6S6R1-F1
#
_entry.id   AF-A0A3G6S6R1-F1
#
_cell.length_a   1.000
_cell.length_b   1.000
_cell.length_c   1.000
_cell.angle_alpha   90.00
_cell.angle_beta   90.00
_cell.angle_gamma   90.00
#
_symmetry.space_group_name_H-M   'P 1'
#
loop_
_entity.id
_entity.type
_entity.pdbx_description
1 polymer ?
#
loop_
_entity_poly.entity_id
_entity_poly.type
_entity_poly.pdbx_seq_one_letter_code
_entity_poly.pdbx_strand_id
1 'polypeptide(L)' 'MSQKQFKKTDFAQNHEKQYQIEFKVNEIGEGSNLTVQRLNEKGEYEIIQAPIRRLNESIFVVWDHPFDGRIIFDE' A
#
# COMPACT_ATOMS: atom_id res chain seq x y z
N MET A 1 0.23 -15.84 4.81
CA MET A 1 0.76 -14.47 4.78
C MET A 1 1.46 -14.24 3.46
N SER A 2 0.77 -13.55 2.57
CA SER A 2 1.24 -13.18 1.25
C SER A 2 1.77 -11.74 1.28
N GLN A 3 2.68 -11.42 0.36
CA GLN A 3 3.30 -10.11 0.30
C GLN A 3 3.36 -9.61 -1.14
N LYS A 4 3.17 -8.30 -1.31
CA LYS A 4 3.29 -7.64 -2.61
C LYS A 4 4.18 -6.41 -2.47
N GLN A 5 5.26 -6.38 -3.25
CA GLN A 5 6.16 -5.24 -3.31
C GLN A 5 5.58 -4.15 -4.22
N PHE A 6 5.85 -2.91 -3.86
CA PHE A 6 5.51 -1.73 -4.64
C PHE A 6 6.66 -0.73 -4.59
N LYS A 7 6.74 0.10 -5.63
CA LYS A 7 7.73 1.17 -5.75
C LYS A 7 7.07 2.52 -5.67
N LYS A 8 7.86 3.53 -5.36
CA LYS A 8 7.44 4.95 -5.40
C LYS A 8 6.87 5.37 -6.76
N THR A 9 7.25 4.68 -7.84
CA THR A 9 6.74 4.92 -9.19
C THR A 9 5.31 4.41 -9.41
N ASP A 10 4.82 3.53 -8.54
CA ASP A 10 3.49 2.93 -8.65
C ASP A 10 2.41 3.82 -8.02
N PHE A 11 2.80 4.90 -7.33
CA PHE A 11 1.88 5.82 -6.70
C PHE A 11 1.23 6.73 -7.74
N ALA A 12 -0.09 6.81 -7.69
CA ALA A 12 -0.88 7.82 -8.38
C ALA A 12 -1.20 8.97 -7.42
N GLN A 13 -1.23 10.19 -7.93
CA GLN A 13 -1.72 11.33 -7.15
C GLN A 13 -3.23 11.45 -7.32
N ASN A 14 -3.95 11.54 -6.20
CA ASN A 14 -5.40 11.74 -6.21
C ASN A 14 -5.77 13.22 -6.35
N HIS A 15 -7.07 13.52 -6.52
CA HIS A 15 -7.58 14.89 -6.65
C HIS A 15 -7.29 15.78 -5.42
N GLU A 16 -7.03 15.17 -4.26
CA GLU A 16 -6.69 15.84 -2.99
C GLU A 16 -5.18 16.06 -2.84
N LYS A 17 -4.39 15.84 -3.92
CA LYS A 17 -2.92 15.91 -3.94
C LYS A 17 -2.20 14.87 -3.07
N GLN A 18 -2.91 13.87 -2.57
CA GLN A 18 -2.33 12.76 -1.81
C GLN A 18 -1.82 11.67 -2.75
N TYR A 19 -0.81 10.93 -2.31
CA TYR A 19 -0.29 9.81 -3.08
C TYR A 19 -1.01 8.53 -2.66
N GLN A 20 -1.44 7.72 -3.62
CA GLN A 20 -2.13 6.47 -3.36
C GLN A 20 -1.64 5.36 -4.26
N ILE A 21 -1.65 4.13 -3.75
CA ILE A 21 -1.51 2.92 -4.57
C ILE A 21 -2.84 2.19 -4.60
N GLU A 22 -3.25 1.79 -5.78
CA GLU A 22 -4.41 0.94 -6.00
C GLU A 22 -3.97 -0.53 -6.04
N PHE A 23 -4.64 -1.36 -5.24
CA PHE A 23 -4.56 -2.81 -5.29
C PHE A 23 -5.95 -3.37 -5.55
N LYS A 24 -6.06 -4.42 -6.37
CA LYS A 24 -7.36 -5.10 -6.51
C LYS A 24 -7.57 -6.06 -5.35
N VAL A 25 -8.83 -6.22 -4.92
CA VAL A 25 -9.23 -7.21 -3.91
C VAL A 25 -8.80 -8.63 -4.34
N ASN A 26 -8.88 -8.94 -5.64
CA ASN A 26 -8.41 -10.23 -6.17
C ASN A 26 -6.88 -10.41 -6.09
N GLU A 27 -6.11 -9.36 -5.83
CA GLU A 27 -4.65 -9.43 -5.71
C GLU A 27 -4.17 -9.52 -4.26
N ILE A 28 -4.89 -8.90 -3.32
CA ILE A 28 -4.46 -8.78 -1.92
C ILE A 28 -5.54 -9.23 -0.90
N GLY A 29 -6.58 -9.92 -1.38
CA GLY A 29 -7.75 -10.30 -0.60
C GLY A 29 -8.64 -9.12 -0.22
N GLU A 30 -9.58 -9.34 0.71
CA GLU A 30 -10.44 -8.28 1.26
C GLU A 30 -9.65 -7.19 2.03
N GLY A 31 -8.37 -7.45 2.29
CA GLY A 31 -7.50 -6.51 2.96
C GLY A 31 -7.94 -6.21 4.40
N SER A 32 -8.49 -7.21 5.07
CA SER A 32 -8.92 -7.14 6.48
C SER A 32 -7.71 -7.04 7.43
N ASN A 33 -6.58 -7.65 7.05
CA ASN A 33 -5.30 -7.61 7.76
C ASN A 33 -4.18 -7.09 6.83
N LEU A 34 -4.26 -5.83 6.41
CA LEU A 34 -3.18 -5.21 5.63
C LEU A 34 -2.16 -4.56 6.54
N THR A 35 -0.93 -5.06 6.47
CA THR A 35 0.23 -4.41 7.10
C THR A 35 1.10 -3.82 6.01
N VAL A 36 1.38 -2.52 6.10
CA VAL A 36 2.27 -1.86 5.14
C VAL A 36 3.65 -1.73 5.76
N GLN A 37 4.67 -2.08 4.99
CA GLN A 37 6.06 -1.86 5.34
C GLN A 37 6.74 -0.96 4.31
N ARG A 38 7.41 0.08 4.79
CA ARG A 38 8.25 0.97 3.98
C ARG A 38 9.69 0.48 4.02
N LEU A 39 10.36 0.47 2.88
CA LEU A 39 11.80 0.29 2.78
C LEU A 39 12.48 1.63 3.14
N ASN A 40 13.36 1.59 4.14
CA ASN A 40 14.13 2.76 4.56
C ASN A 40 15.50 2.81 3.88
N GLU A 41 16.26 3.87 4.14
CA GLU A 41 17.58 4.10 3.54
C GLU A 41 18.63 3.07 3.98
N LYS A 42 18.38 2.33 5.06
CA LYS A 42 19.23 1.23 5.55
C LYS A 42 18.91 -0.10 4.87
N GLY A 43 17.90 -0.14 4.00
CA GLY A 43 17.41 -1.38 3.38
C GLY A 43 16.54 -2.23 4.30
N GLU A 44 16.05 -1.67 5.40
CA GLU A 44 15.17 -2.34 6.35
C GLU A 44 13.70 -2.00 6.09
N TYR A 45 12.81 -2.94 6.42
CA TYR A 45 11.37 -2.77 6.30
C TYR A 45 10.76 -2.34 7.62
N GLU A 46 10.19 -1.13 7.65
CA GLU A 46 9.54 -0.56 8.83
C GLU A 46 8.02 -0.57 8.66
N ILE A 47 7.29 -1.05 9.66
CA ILE A 47 5.83 -1.07 9.65
C ILE A 47 5.33 0.37 9.79
N ILE A 48 4.47 0.78 8.87
CA ILE A 48 3.85 2.09 8.89
C ILE A 48 2.33 1.97 8.86
N GLN A 49 1.66 2.90 9.52
CA GLN A 49 0.21 3.05 9.45
C GLN A 49 -0.16 3.87 8.21
N ALA A 50 -1.22 3.47 7.54
CA ALA A 50 -1.70 4.12 6.34
C ALA A 50 -3.24 4.12 6.32
N PRO A 51 -3.88 5.23 5.94
CA PRO A 51 -5.29 5.21 5.61
C PRO A 51 -5.56 4.26 4.44
N ILE A 52 -6.44 3.28 4.68
CA ILE A 52 -6.90 2.34 3.66
C ILE A 52 -8.33 2.73 3.29
N ARG A 53 -8.54 3.11 2.03
CA ARG A 53 -9.84 3.40 1.45
C ARG A 53 -10.25 2.23 0.55
N ARG A 54 -11.46 1.71 0.73
CA ARG A 54 -12.01 0.64 -0.11
C ARG A 54 -13.08 1.23 -1.02
N LEU A 55 -13.01 0.93 -2.30
CA LEU A 55 -14.01 1.34 -3.27
C LEU A 55 -14.20 0.22 -4.29
N ASN A 56 -15.38 -0.39 -4.29
CA ASN A 56 -15.72 -1.54 -5.12
C ASN A 56 -14.72 -2.70 -4.90
N GLU A 57 -14.06 -3.15 -5.97
CA GLU A 57 -13.05 -4.21 -5.97
C GLU A 57 -11.62 -3.68 -5.84
N SER A 58 -11.46 -2.41 -5.46
CA SER A 58 -10.16 -1.75 -5.33
C SER A 58 -9.93 -1.27 -3.90
N ILE A 59 -8.70 -1.47 -3.43
CA ILE A 59 -8.17 -1.05 -2.16
C ILE A 59 -7.10 0.01 -2.44
N PHE A 60 -7.34 1.21 -1.94
CA PHE A 60 -6.46 2.35 -2.08
C PHE A 60 -5.75 2.60 -0.76
N VAL A 61 -4.44 2.55 -0.78
CA VAL A 61 -3.63 2.89 0.39
C VAL A 61 -3.00 4.25 0.14
N VAL A 62 -3.21 5.18 1.06
CA VAL A 62 -2.92 6.61 0.86
C VAL A 62 -1.78 7.06 1.78
N TRP A 63 -0.90 7.93 1.27
CA TRP A 63 0.23 8.52 1.98
C TRP A 63 0.52 9.95 1.52
N ASP A 64 1.27 10.67 2.36
CA ASP A 64 1.72 12.03 2.06
C ASP A 64 2.87 12.06 1.03
N HIS A 65 3.64 10.99 0.91
CA HIS A 65 4.79 10.90 0.01
C HIS A 65 4.95 9.49 -0.57
N PRO A 66 5.44 9.33 -1.81
CA PRO A 66 5.70 8.03 -2.40
C PRO A 66 7.01 7.41 -1.88
N PHE A 67 7.04 6.09 -1.70
CA PHE A 67 8.20 5.35 -1.20
C PHE A 67 8.21 3.92 -1.72
N ASP A 68 9.36 3.25 -1.65
CA ASP A 68 9.47 1.83 -1.98
C ASP A 68 9.10 0.99 -0.76
N GLY A 69 8.36 -0.10 -0.95
CA GLY A 69 7.84 -0.87 0.18
C GLY A 69 7.16 -2.16 -0.22
N ARG A 70 6.49 -2.77 0.74
CA ARG A 70 5.64 -3.94 0.52
C ARG A 70 4.42 -3.91 1.42
N ILE A 71 3.36 -4.52 0.93
CA ILE A 71 2.17 -4.81 1.72
C ILE A 71 2.16 -6.30 2.06
N ILE A 72 1.84 -6.61 3.32
CA ILE A 72 1.67 -7.97 3.84
C ILE A 72 0.19 -8.14 4.12
N PHE A 73 -0.36 -9.26 3.67
CA PHE A 73 -1.78 -9.55 3.77
C PHE A 73 -2.02 -11.04 4.01
N ASP A 74 -3.12 -11.35 4.67
CA ASP A 74 -3.62 -12.72 4.73
C ASP A 74 -4.46 -12.98 3.48
N GLU A 75 -4.25 -14.16 2.87
CA GLU A 75 -5.07 -14.67 1.75
C GLU A 75 -6.45 -15.10 2.23
#